data_AF-D3ENK2-F1
#
_entry.id   AF-D3ENK2-F1
#
_cell.length_a   1.000
_cell.length_b   1.000
_cell.length_c   1.000
_cell.angle_alpha   90.00
_cell.angle_beta   90.00
_cell.angle_gamma   90.00
#
_symmetry.space_group_name_H-M   'P 1'
#
loop_
_entity.id
_entity.type
_entity.pdbx_description
1 polymer ?
#
loop_
_entity_poly.entity_id
_entity_poly.type
_entity_poly.pdbx_seq_one_letter_code
_entity_poly.pdbx_strand_id
1 'polypeptide(L)'
;MNKNNMRKKLYQKIIIIFSGLALLGSMVMATFSFKQYSPSSLSKSNTETIYSIDERLYSIIQGYETVLEREPNNMTAKQGLEEALRTLVASQIQAKNLDKTIPIMEKLTTLVPENDQYRNILKQIKNNTNSNTKTKDLSVSDSANP
;
A
#
# COMPACT_ATOMS: atom_id res chain seq x y z
N MET A 1 26.52 -44.42 13.79
CA MET A 1 26.23 -42.97 14.01
C MET A 1 25.26 -42.83 15.19
N ASN A 2 25.66 -42.19 16.29
CA ASN A 2 24.91 -42.17 17.56
C ASN A 2 23.75 -41.15 17.57
N LYS A 3 22.52 -41.60 17.84
CA LYS A 3 21.27 -40.80 17.76
C LYS A 3 21.22 -39.62 18.75
N ASN A 4 22.02 -39.66 19.81
CA ASN A 4 22.05 -38.62 20.86
C ASN A 4 22.64 -37.29 20.37
N ASN A 5 23.47 -37.33 19.33
CA ASN A 5 24.17 -36.17 18.79
C ASN A 5 23.24 -35.31 17.91
N MET A 6 22.21 -35.93 17.32
CA MET A 6 21.25 -35.23 16.45
C MET A 6 20.24 -34.41 17.26
N ARG A 7 19.78 -34.92 18.42
CA ARG A 7 18.87 -34.18 19.30
C ARG A 7 19.52 -32.91 19.85
N LYS A 8 20.79 -32.99 20.27
CA LYS A 8 21.56 -31.82 20.75
C LYS A 8 21.70 -30.71 19.68
N LYS A 9 21.97 -31.09 18.41
CA LYS A 9 22.01 -30.14 17.29
C LYS A 9 20.65 -29.51 16.99
N LEU A 10 19.56 -30.26 17.16
CA LEU A 10 18.20 -29.74 16.94
C LEU A 10 17.78 -28.73 18.02
N TYR A 11 18.05 -29.04 19.31
CA TYR A 11 17.79 -28.11 20.41
C TYR A 11 18.62 -26.83 20.31
N GLN A 12 19.88 -26.94 19.89
CA GLN A 12 20.73 -25.77 19.66
C GLN A 12 20.18 -24.86 18.56
N LYS A 13 19.60 -25.44 17.49
CA LYS A 13 18.98 -24.69 16.39
C LYS A 13 17.70 -23.98 16.83
N ILE A 14 16.89 -24.61 17.70
CA ILE A 14 15.67 -24.03 18.26
C ILE A 14 15.99 -22.83 19.17
N ILE A 15 17.01 -22.93 20.04
CA ILE A 15 17.41 -21.85 20.95
C ILE A 15 17.86 -20.60 20.16
N ILE A 16 18.60 -20.77 19.07
CA ILE A 16 19.06 -19.65 18.21
C ILE A 16 17.88 -18.92 17.57
N ILE A 17 16.90 -19.65 17.04
CA ILE A 17 15.71 -19.08 16.39
C ILE A 17 14.84 -18.34 17.42
N PHE A 18 14.67 -18.90 18.62
CA PHE A 18 13.87 -18.29 19.67
C PHE A 18 14.51 -17.00 20.22
N SER A 19 15.84 -16.97 20.36
CA SER A 19 16.56 -15.77 20.81
C SER A 19 16.53 -14.63 19.78
N GLY A 20 16.53 -14.94 18.47
CA GLY A 20 16.34 -13.93 17.42
C GLY A 20 14.94 -13.32 17.42
N LEU A 21 13.91 -14.13 17.70
CA LEU A 21 12.52 -13.67 17.78
C LEU A 21 12.25 -12.79 19.03
N ALA A 22 12.90 -13.10 20.16
CA ALA A 22 12.78 -12.30 21.38
C ALA A 22 13.40 -10.90 21.26
N LEU A 23 14.49 -10.75 20.49
CA LEU A 23 15.14 -9.45 20.25
C LEU A 23 14.28 -8.52 19.39
N LEU A 24 13.53 -9.06 18.43
CA LEU A 24 12.63 -8.27 17.57
C LEU A 24 11.36 -7.83 18.33
N GLY A 25 10.95 -8.58 19.35
CA GLY A 25 9.83 -8.22 20.23
C GLY A 25 10.11 -7.03 21.15
N SER A 26 11.36 -6.74 21.51
CA SER A 26 11.71 -5.67 22.45
C SER A 26 11.79 -4.26 21.84
N MET A 27 11.78 -4.12 20.50
CA MET A 27 11.79 -2.79 19.85
C MET A 27 10.41 -2.12 19.79
N VAL A 28 9.30 -2.83 20.05
CA VAL A 28 7.95 -2.27 19.94
C VAL A 28 7.51 -1.48 21.19
N MET A 29 8.30 -1.52 22.26
CA MET A 29 7.93 -0.93 23.57
C MET A 29 8.66 0.38 23.91
N ALA A 30 9.48 0.92 23.00
CA ALA A 30 10.23 2.16 23.21
C ALA A 30 9.62 3.40 22.53
N THR A 31 8.54 3.25 21.74
CA THR A 31 7.95 4.37 20.97
C THR A 31 6.73 5.01 21.63
N PHE A 32 6.30 4.56 22.81
CA PHE A 32 5.06 5.05 23.46
C PHE A 32 5.24 6.11 24.57
N SER A 33 6.47 6.46 24.97
CA SER A 33 6.70 7.32 26.16
C SER A 33 7.39 8.66 25.89
N PHE A 34 7.13 9.30 24.75
CA PHE A 34 7.53 10.70 24.54
C PHE A 34 6.32 11.61 24.32
N LYS A 35 5.43 11.64 25.30
CA LYS A 35 4.50 12.76 25.52
C LYS A 35 4.97 13.50 26.76
N GLN A 36 5.05 14.83 26.63
CA GLN A 36 5.26 15.85 27.67
C GLN A 36 6.65 16.48 27.67
N TYR A 37 6.90 17.38 26.72
CA TYR A 37 7.47 18.70 27.01
C TYR A 37 6.92 19.70 25.99
N SER A 38 5.89 20.46 26.39
CA SER A 38 5.60 21.77 25.79
C SER A 38 6.40 22.81 26.56
N PRO A 39 6.94 23.82 25.87
CA PRO A 39 6.33 25.13 26.09
C PRO A 39 6.21 25.98 24.80
N SER A 40 5.23 26.89 24.86
CA SER A 40 5.18 28.18 24.16
C SER A 40 4.59 28.23 22.74
N SER A 41 3.28 28.53 22.73
CA SER A 41 2.61 29.52 21.88
C SER A 41 3.24 29.90 20.53
N LEU A 42 2.69 29.35 19.46
CA LEU A 42 2.24 30.16 18.33
C LEU A 42 0.87 29.65 17.91
N SER A 43 -0.14 30.49 18.15
CA SER A 43 -1.44 30.38 17.50
C SER A 43 -1.24 30.50 15.98
N LYS A 44 -1.01 29.36 15.31
CA LYS A 44 -1.47 29.20 13.93
C LYS A 44 -2.79 28.46 14.04
N SER A 45 -3.87 29.21 13.82
CA SER A 45 -5.15 28.68 13.38
C SER A 45 -4.91 27.90 12.09
N ASN A 46 -4.45 26.65 12.19
CA ASN A 46 -4.73 25.67 11.17
C ASN A 46 -6.12 25.17 11.53
N THR A 47 -7.12 25.66 10.79
CA THR A 47 -8.23 24.80 10.39
C THR A 47 -7.59 23.51 9.91
N GLU A 48 -7.50 22.52 10.80
CA GLU A 48 -7.21 21.14 10.42
C GLU A 48 -8.43 20.69 9.64
N THR A 49 -8.45 21.04 8.37
CA THR A 49 -9.16 20.28 7.36
C THR A 49 -8.71 18.85 7.56
N ILE A 50 -9.58 18.04 8.17
CA ILE A 50 -9.42 16.60 8.28
C ILE A 50 -9.49 16.09 6.84
N TYR A 51 -8.37 16.18 6.13
CA TYR A 51 -8.24 15.59 4.81
C TYR A 51 -8.31 14.09 5.01
N SER A 52 -9.12 13.43 4.17
CA SER A 52 -9.09 11.99 4.07
C SER A 52 -7.66 11.53 3.71
N ILE A 53 -7.31 10.32 4.13
CA ILE A 53 -5.99 9.73 3.83
C ILE A 53 -5.70 9.77 2.32
N ASP A 54 -6.73 9.57 1.50
CA ASP A 54 -6.63 9.61 0.04
C ASP A 54 -6.34 11.02 -0.49
N GLU A 55 -6.97 12.08 0.04
CA GLU A 55 -6.70 13.47 -0.37
C GLU A 55 -5.25 13.89 -0.10
N ARG A 56 -4.71 13.49 1.05
CA ARG A 56 -3.30 13.68 1.36
C ARG A 56 -2.41 12.94 0.35
N LEU A 57 -2.81 11.74 -0.04
CA LEU A 57 -2.05 10.92 -0.99
C LEU A 57 -2.05 11.49 -2.40
N TYR A 58 -3.18 12.04 -2.87
CA TYR A 58 -3.23 12.78 -4.14
C TYR A 58 -2.31 13.99 -4.15
N SER A 59 -2.24 14.72 -3.03
CA SER A 59 -1.32 15.87 -2.89
C SER A 59 0.14 15.44 -2.97
N ILE A 60 0.50 14.30 -2.36
CA ILE A 60 1.84 13.71 -2.44
C ILE A 60 2.17 13.30 -3.88
N ILE A 61 1.24 12.64 -4.58
CA ILE A 61 1.39 12.24 -5.98
C ILE A 61 1.69 13.47 -6.86
N GLN A 62 0.88 14.53 -6.75
CA GLN A 62 1.08 15.77 -7.50
C GLN A 62 2.44 16.42 -7.21
N GLY A 63 2.87 16.39 -5.94
CA GLY A 63 4.18 16.88 -5.54
C GLY A 63 5.33 16.16 -6.26
N TYR A 64 5.27 14.82 -6.31
CA TYR A 64 6.28 14.05 -7.05
C TYR A 64 6.18 14.24 -8.57
N GLU A 65 4.97 14.32 -9.14
CA GLU A 65 4.78 14.61 -10.57
C GLU A 65 5.43 15.96 -10.93
N THR A 66 5.22 17.00 -10.13
CA THR A 66 5.84 18.34 -10.33
C THR A 66 7.36 18.31 -10.22
N VAL A 67 7.93 17.45 -9.38
CA VAL A 67 9.39 17.25 -9.32
C VAL A 67 9.88 16.55 -10.58
N LEU A 68 9.20 15.51 -11.05
CA LEU A 68 9.58 14.75 -12.24
C LEU A 68 9.43 15.52 -13.54
N GLU A 69 8.49 16.45 -13.63
CA GLU A 69 8.39 17.38 -14.76
C GLU A 69 9.67 18.22 -14.92
N ARG A 70 10.26 18.63 -13.79
CA ARG A 70 11.49 19.44 -13.76
C ARG A 70 12.75 18.59 -13.81
N GLU A 71 12.72 17.44 -13.15
CA GLU A 71 13.84 16.53 -12.97
C GLU A 71 13.44 15.10 -13.38
N PRO A 72 13.28 14.82 -14.69
CA PRO A 72 12.75 13.54 -15.17
C PRO A 72 13.64 12.32 -14.86
N ASN A 73 14.89 12.56 -14.45
CA ASN A 73 15.85 11.53 -14.05
C ASN A 73 16.03 11.42 -12.53
N ASN A 74 15.23 12.16 -11.74
CA ASN A 74 15.27 12.08 -10.29
C ASN A 74 14.69 10.75 -9.81
N MET A 75 15.59 9.82 -9.48
CA MET A 75 15.22 8.47 -9.04
C MET A 75 14.40 8.47 -7.75
N THR A 76 14.70 9.38 -6.82
CA THR A 76 13.96 9.51 -5.56
C THR A 76 12.50 9.90 -5.81
N ALA A 77 12.26 10.85 -6.71
CA ALA A 77 10.90 11.25 -7.06
C ALA A 77 10.14 10.14 -7.80
N LYS A 78 10.81 9.36 -8.68
CA LYS A 78 10.18 8.18 -9.31
C LYS A 78 9.77 7.13 -8.29
N GLN A 79 10.67 6.79 -7.38
CA GLN A 79 10.40 5.82 -6.31
C GLN A 79 9.27 6.28 -5.38
N GLY A 80 9.31 7.56 -4.99
CA GLY A 80 8.26 8.17 -4.17
C GLY A 80 6.88 8.18 -4.87
N LEU A 81 6.85 8.51 -6.17
CA LEU A 81 5.62 8.45 -6.97
C LEU A 81 5.10 7.02 -7.09
N GLU A 82 5.98 6.05 -7.32
CA GLU A 82 5.61 4.63 -7.38
C GLU A 82 4.98 4.18 -6.06
N GLU A 83 5.62 4.47 -4.92
CA GLU A 83 5.12 4.11 -3.60
C GLU A 83 3.76 4.76 -3.29
N ALA A 84 3.60 6.04 -3.63
CA ALA A 84 2.36 6.76 -3.42
C ALA A 84 1.21 6.17 -4.26
N LEU A 85 1.47 5.87 -5.54
CA LEU A 85 0.49 5.23 -6.43
C LEU A 85 0.12 3.83 -5.93
N ARG A 86 1.08 3.01 -5.48
CA ARG A 86 0.81 1.67 -4.91
C ARG A 86 -0.06 1.74 -3.66
N THR A 87 0.22 2.71 -2.79
CA THR A 87 -0.57 2.94 -1.57
C THR A 87 -2.00 3.32 -1.93
N LEU A 88 -2.19 4.17 -2.94
CA LEU A 88 -3.51 4.60 -3.38
C LEU A 88 -4.27 3.44 -4.01
N VAL A 89 -3.62 2.61 -4.83
CA VAL A 89 -4.21 1.38 -5.37
C VAL A 89 -4.70 0.47 -4.25
N ALA A 90 -3.87 0.25 -3.22
CA ALA A 90 -4.26 -0.59 -2.08
C ALA A 90 -5.47 -0.03 -1.34
N SER A 91 -5.54 1.30 -1.12
CA SER A 91 -6.69 1.98 -0.53
C SER A 91 -7.96 1.78 -1.36
N GLN A 92 -7.87 2.00 -2.68
CA GLN A 92 -9.02 1.90 -3.58
C GLN A 92 -9.54 0.47 -3.73
N ILE A 93 -8.65 -0.54 -3.75
CA ILE A 93 -9.05 -1.95 -3.77
C ILE A 93 -9.78 -2.33 -2.48
N GLN A 94 -9.28 -1.89 -1.31
CA GLN A 94 -9.96 -2.13 -0.03
C GLN A 94 -11.35 -1.49 0.00
N ALA A 95 -11.48 -0.29 -0.56
CA ALA A 95 -12.76 0.40 -0.73
C ALA A 95 -13.65 -0.20 -1.84
N LYS A 96 -13.24 -1.31 -2.49
CA LYS A 96 -13.94 -1.95 -3.62
C LYS A 96 -14.19 -1.01 -4.82
N ASN A 97 -13.39 0.05 -4.94
CA ASN A 97 -13.50 1.06 -6.00
C ASN A 97 -12.67 0.69 -7.23
N LEU A 98 -12.90 -0.49 -7.81
CA LEU A 98 -12.07 -1.03 -8.91
C LEU A 98 -11.98 -0.09 -10.12
N ASP A 99 -13.07 0.60 -10.45
CA ASP A 99 -13.11 1.55 -11.58
C ASP A 99 -12.18 2.74 -11.36
N LYS A 100 -12.06 3.21 -10.11
CA LYS A 100 -11.12 4.27 -9.74
C LYS A 100 -9.68 3.76 -9.66
N THR A 101 -9.48 2.46 -9.45
CA THR A 101 -8.14 1.84 -9.40
C THR A 101 -7.48 1.73 -10.77
N ILE A 102 -8.27 1.50 -11.83
CA ILE A 102 -7.77 1.35 -13.22
C ILE A 102 -6.83 2.49 -13.64
N PRO A 103 -7.22 3.79 -13.57
CA PRO A 103 -6.34 4.88 -14.01
C PRO A 103 -5.07 5.01 -13.17
N ILE A 104 -5.12 4.66 -11.88
CA ILE A 104 -3.94 4.70 -11.00
C ILE A 104 -2.95 3.59 -11.39
N MET A 105 -3.46 2.40 -11.69
CA MET A 105 -2.65 1.28 -12.18
C MET A 105 -2.07 1.54 -13.57
N GLU A 106 -2.78 2.26 -14.45
CA GLU A 106 -2.24 2.69 -15.75
C GLU A 106 -1.04 3.62 -15.58
N LYS A 107 -1.14 4.61 -14.70
CA LYS A 107 0.00 5.45 -14.33
C LYS A 107 1.17 4.62 -13.79
N LEU A 108 0.89 3.69 -12.88
CA LEU A 108 1.92 2.82 -12.29
C LEU A 108 2.63 1.96 -13.34
N THR A 109 1.90 1.40 -14.31
CA THR A 109 2.50 0.63 -15.42
C THR A 109 3.30 1.48 -16.40
N THR A 110 2.98 2.77 -16.51
CA THR A 110 3.72 3.72 -17.35
C THR A 110 5.00 4.16 -16.66
N LEU A 111 4.95 4.35 -15.33
CA LEU A 111 6.09 4.75 -14.52
C LEU A 111 7.15 3.65 -14.42
N VAL A 112 6.73 2.39 -14.31
CA VAL A 112 7.60 1.22 -14.11
C VAL A 112 7.26 0.14 -15.15
N PRO A 113 7.57 0.37 -16.44
CA PRO A 113 7.20 -0.52 -17.54
C PRO A 113 7.89 -1.89 -17.48
N GLU A 114 8.99 -2.03 -16.75
CA GLU A 114 9.70 -3.28 -16.52
C GLU A 114 8.97 -4.21 -15.52
N ASN A 115 8.00 -3.69 -14.77
CA ASN A 115 7.27 -4.47 -13.77
C ASN A 115 6.04 -5.15 -14.39
N ASP A 116 6.25 -6.40 -14.81
CA ASP A 116 5.20 -7.25 -15.38
C ASP A 116 4.02 -7.50 -14.43
N GLN A 117 4.26 -7.47 -13.10
CA GLN A 117 3.20 -7.67 -12.12
C GLN A 117 2.17 -6.55 -12.18
N TYR A 118 2.59 -5.30 -12.38
CA TYR A 118 1.65 -4.19 -12.51
C TYR A 118 0.75 -4.33 -13.73
N ARG A 119 1.30 -4.79 -14.86
CA ARG A 119 0.50 -5.07 -16.07
C ARG A 119 -0.50 -6.20 -15.84
N ASN A 120 -0.09 -7.24 -15.12
CA ASN A 120 -0.97 -8.37 -14.81
C ASN A 120 -2.10 -7.96 -13.85
N ILE A 121 -1.81 -7.16 -12.83
CA ILE A 121 -2.81 -6.62 -11.90
C ILE A 121 -3.80 -5.72 -12.67
N LEU A 122 -3.32 -4.83 -13.54
CA LEU A 122 -4.19 -3.97 -14.35
C LEU A 122 -5.15 -4.79 -15.22
N LYS A 123 -4.66 -5.84 -15.88
CA LYS A 123 -5.48 -6.77 -16.67
C LYS A 123 -6.55 -7.43 -15.81
N GLN A 124 -6.18 -7.92 -14.62
CA GLN A 124 -7.12 -8.54 -13.70
C GLN A 124 -8.22 -7.56 -13.26
N ILE A 125 -7.85 -6.33 -12.89
CA ILE A 125 -8.83 -5.31 -12.47
C ILE A 125 -9.81 -5.00 -13.62
N LYS A 126 -9.30 -4.78 -14.84
CA LYS A 126 -10.14 -4.54 -16.03
C LYS A 126 -11.10 -5.68 -16.31
N ASN A 127 -10.64 -6.93 -16.22
CA ASN A 127 -11.49 -8.10 -16.43
C ASN A 127 -12.60 -8.23 -15.37
N ASN A 128 -12.29 -7.94 -14.11
CA ASN A 128 -13.26 -7.99 -13.02
C ASN A 128 -14.33 -6.89 -13.15
N THR A 129 -13.96 -5.67 -13.54
CA THR A 129 -14.91 -4.60 -13.84
C THR A 129 -15.84 -5.00 -15.00
N ASN A 130 -15.30 -5.53 -16.11
CA ASN A 130 -16.11 -5.97 -17.27
C ASN A 130 -17.03 -7.17 -16.96
N SER A 131 -16.64 -8.02 -16.02
CA SER A 131 -17.48 -9.17 -15.60
C SER A 131 -18.66 -8.70 -14.74
N ASN A 132 -18.45 -7.68 -13.90
CA ASN A 132 -19.50 -7.09 -13.06
C ASN A 132 -20.53 -6.25 -13.85
N THR A 133 -20.16 -5.69 -15.00
CA THR A 133 -21.13 -5.02 -15.88
C THR A 133 -22.02 -6.03 -16.59
N LYS A 134 -21.43 -7.14 -17.07
CA LYS A 134 -22.17 -8.20 -17.77
C LYS A 134 -23.21 -8.93 -16.90
N THR A 135 -22.98 -9.06 -15.59
CA THR A 135 -23.94 -9.70 -14.67
C THR A 135 -25.09 -8.79 -14.26
N LYS A 136 -24.92 -7.46 -14.32
CA LYS A 136 -25.98 -6.50 -13.98
C LYS A 136 -27.06 -6.42 -15.07
N ASP A 137 -26.68 -6.57 -16.34
CA ASP A 137 -27.61 -6.50 -17.47
C ASP A 137 -28.51 -7.74 -17.62
N LEU A 138 -28.11 -8.91 -17.09
CA LEU A 138 -28.94 -10.12 -17.13
C LEU A 138 -29.93 -10.25 -15.96
N SER A 139 -29.85 -9.36 -14.95
CA SER A 139 -30.76 -9.39 -13.79
C SER A 139 -32.04 -8.56 -13.99
N VAL A 140 -32.16 -7.80 -15.09
CA VAL A 140 -33.30 -6.87 -15.30
C VAL A 140 -34.38 -7.47 -16.22
N SER A 141 -34.11 -8.57 -16.93
CA SER A 141 -35.04 -9.12 -17.94
C SER A 141 -35.97 -10.23 -17.45
N ASP A 142 -35.93 -10.66 -16.17
CA ASP A 142 -36.68 -11.85 -15.71
C ASP A 142 -37.78 -11.57 -14.66
N SER A 143 -38.15 -10.29 -14.42
CA SER A 143 -39.21 -9.93 -13.45
C SER A 143 -40.44 -9.24 -14.06
N ALA A 144 -40.56 -9.19 -15.39
CA ALA A 144 -41.72 -8.62 -16.05
C ALA A 144 -42.48 -9.69 -16.84
N ASN A 145 -43.21 -10.56 -16.14
CA ASN A 145 -44.47 -11.07 -16.66
C ASN A 145 -45.41 -11.47 -15.51
N PRO A 146 -46.57 -10.81 -15.33
CA PRO A 146 -47.61 -11.26 -14.39
C PRO A 146 -48.30 -12.55 -14.84
#